data_AF-A7RMT3-F1
#
_entry.id   AF-A7RMT3-F1
#
_cell.length_a   1.000
_cell.length_b   1.000
_cell.length_c   1.000
_cell.angle_alpha   90.00
_cell.angle_beta   90.00
_cell.angle_gamma   90.00
#
_symmetry.space_group_name_H-M   'P 1'
#
loop_
_entity.id
_entity.type
_entity.pdbx_description
1 polymer ?
#
loop_
_entity_poly.entity_id
_entity_poly.type
_entity_poly.pdbx_seq_one_letter_code
_entity_poly.pdbx_strand_id
1 'polypeptide(L)'
;IIIAAVAGNLLVCAAICLTESLRNTAANYFIFSLAVSDLLTAVFSMTFDVEQILLKWYWGHGSAICSLWTTAYLIMVPTSILSLLAVSYDRYKAICDPLDKFRETRFMTRKRAALIVSCLWIYSFVFALLPTMGWRLRSDVINKNQCIFNTTVEYSLLNSTLNFYVPLFIMCVIYFRIYKI
;
A
#
# COMPACT_ATOMS: atom_id res chain seq x y z
N ILE A 1 2.57 -18.21 5.13
CA ILE A 1 2.02 -16.83 4.94
C ILE A 1 2.27 -16.33 3.52
N ILE A 2 3.54 -16.22 3.08
CA ILE A 2 3.90 -15.73 1.73
C ILE A 2 3.12 -16.43 0.61
N ILE A 3 3.13 -17.76 0.56
CA ILE A 3 2.41 -18.54 -0.48
C ILE A 3 0.92 -18.18 -0.53
N ALA A 4 0.27 -18.07 0.63
CA ALA A 4 -1.14 -17.72 0.73
C ALA A 4 -1.40 -16.28 0.27
N ALA A 5 -0.54 -15.33 0.67
CA ALA A 5 -0.63 -13.93 0.25
C ALA A 5 -0.46 -13.77 -1.26
N VAL A 6 0.51 -14.47 -1.85
CA VAL A 6 0.76 -14.47 -3.30
C VAL A 6 -0.43 -15.09 -4.05
N ALA A 7 -0.86 -16.29 -3.65
CA ALA A 7 -1.98 -16.97 -4.29
C ALA A 7 -3.28 -16.16 -4.20
N GLY A 8 -3.62 -15.65 -3.01
CA GLY A 8 -4.84 -14.87 -2.79
C GLY A 8 -4.88 -13.58 -3.61
N ASN A 9 -3.80 -12.79 -3.57
CA ASN A 9 -3.75 -11.53 -4.32
C ASN A 9 -3.67 -11.75 -5.84
N LEU A 10 -2.99 -12.80 -6.31
CA LEU A 10 -3.01 -13.19 -7.72
C LEU A 10 -4.41 -13.55 -8.19
N LEU A 11 -5.16 -14.31 -7.39
CA LEU A 11 -6.55 -14.66 -7.71
C LEU A 11 -7.44 -13.42 -7.80
N VAL A 12 -7.28 -12.45 -6.88
CA VAL A 12 -8.01 -11.18 -6.93
C VAL A 12 -7.67 -10.39 -8.20
N CYS A 13 -6.38 -10.25 -8.52
CA CYS A 13 -5.95 -9.60 -9.76
C CYS A 13 -6.51 -10.30 -11.00
N ALA A 14 -6.41 -11.63 -11.07
CA ALA A 14 -6.94 -12.42 -12.17
C ALA A 14 -8.46 -12.26 -12.31
N ALA A 15 -9.20 -12.34 -11.21
CA ALA A 15 -10.66 -12.18 -11.21
C ALA A 15 -11.08 -10.82 -11.78
N ILE A 16 -10.42 -9.73 -11.39
CA ILE A 16 -10.73 -8.38 -11.88
C ILE A 16 -10.32 -8.21 -13.35
N CYS A 17 -9.16 -8.74 -13.76
CA CYS A 17 -8.68 -8.63 -15.15
C CYS A 17 -9.53 -9.44 -16.14
N LEU A 18 -9.93 -10.66 -15.76
CA LEU A 18 -10.66 -11.59 -16.62
C LEU A 18 -12.17 -11.31 -16.64
N THR A 19 -12.72 -10.66 -15.61
CA THR A 19 -14.17 -10.43 -15.50
C THR A 19 -14.52 -8.97 -15.80
N GLU A 20 -15.09 -8.71 -16.98
CA GLU A 20 -15.44 -7.35 -17.40
C GLU A 20 -16.45 -6.65 -16.48
N SER A 21 -17.43 -7.39 -15.94
CA SER A 21 -18.42 -6.82 -15.02
C SER A 21 -17.77 -6.31 -13.72
N LEU A 22 -16.75 -7.00 -13.21
CA LEU A 22 -15.96 -6.55 -12.07
C LEU A 22 -15.11 -5.33 -12.44
N ARG A 23 -14.38 -5.38 -13.56
CA ARG A 23 -13.54 -4.27 -14.04
C ARG A 23 -14.32 -2.96 -14.21
N ASN A 24 -15.61 -3.03 -14.53
CA ASN A 24 -16.45 -1.86 -14.74
C ASN A 24 -16.92 -1.18 -13.44
N THR A 25 -16.64 -1.75 -12.27
CA THR A 25 -16.99 -1.18 -10.97
C THR A 25 -15.85 -0.32 -10.41
N ALA A 26 -16.14 0.93 -10.04
CA ALA A 26 -15.13 1.86 -9.55
C ALA A 26 -14.36 1.36 -8.30
N ALA A 27 -15.06 0.70 -7.37
CA ALA A 27 -14.45 0.11 -6.16
C ALA A 27 -13.35 -0.91 -6.48
N ASN A 28 -13.48 -1.64 -7.58
CA ASN A 28 -12.54 -2.69 -7.95
C ASN A 28 -11.18 -2.13 -8.43
N TYR A 29 -11.09 -0.84 -8.77
CA TYR A 29 -9.79 -0.19 -9.00
C TYR A 29 -8.97 -0.10 -7.71
N PHE A 30 -9.61 0.22 -6.57
CA PHE A 30 -8.93 0.26 -5.28
C PHE A 30 -8.54 -1.14 -4.80
N ILE A 31 -9.44 -2.12 -4.97
CA ILE A 31 -9.15 -3.52 -4.64
C ILE A 31 -8.02 -4.07 -5.50
N PHE A 32 -7.98 -3.73 -6.79
CA PHE A 32 -6.88 -4.11 -7.67
C PHE A 32 -5.56 -3.46 -7.24
N SER A 33 -5.55 -2.16 -6.93
CA SER A 33 -4.37 -1.47 -6.41
C SER A 33 -3.84 -2.11 -5.13
N LEU A 34 -4.75 -2.43 -4.20
CA LEU A 34 -4.44 -3.15 -2.96
C LEU A 34 -3.79 -4.52 -3.23
N ALA A 35 -4.40 -5.32 -4.10
CA ALA A 35 -3.88 -6.65 -4.43
C ALA A 35 -2.49 -6.59 -5.10
N VAL A 36 -2.25 -5.58 -5.94
CA VAL A 36 -0.93 -5.35 -6.55
C VAL A 36 0.10 -4.97 -5.49
N SER A 37 -0.19 -4.03 -4.59
CA SER A 37 0.74 -3.66 -3.52
C SER A 37 1.05 -4.81 -2.56
N ASP A 38 0.06 -5.64 -2.24
CA ASP A 38 0.23 -6.79 -1.35
C ASP A 38 1.04 -7.91 -2.04
N LEU A 39 0.80 -8.15 -3.34
CA LEU A 39 1.58 -9.10 -4.12
C LEU A 39 3.06 -8.69 -4.19
N LEU A 40 3.33 -7.42 -4.45
CA LEU A 40 4.69 -6.88 -4.50
C LEU A 40 5.35 -6.97 -3.11
N THR A 41 4.62 -6.68 -2.04
CA THR A 41 5.12 -6.86 -0.67
C THR A 41 5.47 -8.32 -0.39
N ALA A 42 4.60 -9.27 -0.78
CA ALA A 42 4.80 -10.69 -0.52
C ALA A 42 5.95 -11.31 -1.34
N VAL A 43 6.07 -10.94 -2.62
CA VAL A 43 7.09 -11.48 -3.52
C VAL A 43 8.46 -10.83 -3.28
N PHE A 44 8.49 -9.54 -2.94
CA PHE A 44 9.74 -8.79 -2.81
C PHE A 44 10.14 -8.53 -1.37
N SER A 45 9.29 -7.89 -0.56
CA SER A 45 9.69 -7.50 0.81
C SER A 45 9.80 -8.72 1.72
N MET A 46 8.75 -9.55 1.78
CA MET A 46 8.70 -10.70 2.69
C MET A 46 9.72 -11.78 2.34
N THR A 47 10.14 -11.91 1.08
CA THR A 47 11.16 -12.90 0.68
C THR A 47 12.54 -12.51 1.20
N PHE A 48 12.93 -11.24 1.07
CA PHE A 48 14.16 -10.73 1.69
C PHE A 48 14.09 -10.74 3.23
N ASP A 49 12.92 -10.47 3.83
CA ASP A 49 12.74 -10.56 5.28
C ASP A 49 13.02 -11.99 5.78
N VAL A 50 12.45 -13.00 5.11
CA VAL A 50 12.66 -14.41 5.45
C VAL A 50 14.13 -14.81 5.26
N GLU A 51 14.76 -14.42 4.16
CA GLU A 51 16.17 -14.70 3.93
C GLU A 51 17.05 -14.10 5.02
N GLN A 52 16.85 -12.83 5.38
CA GLN A 52 17.57 -12.17 6.46
C GLN A 52 17.40 -12.92 7.78
N ILE A 53 16.17 -13.32 8.13
CA ILE A 53 15.91 -14.09 9.35
C ILE A 53 16.67 -15.42 9.35
N LEU A 54 16.64 -16.16 8.23
CA LEU A 54 17.33 -17.44 8.10
C LEU A 54 18.86 -17.31 8.15
N LEU A 55 19.40 -16.22 7.61
CA LEU A 55 20.84 -15.95 7.57
C LEU A 55 21.34 -15.13 8.77
N LYS A 56 20.58 -15.05 9.88
CA LYS A 56 20.94 -14.28 11.08
C LYS A 56 21.26 -12.81 10.78
N TRP A 57 20.42 -12.20 9.96
CA TRP A 57 20.48 -10.81 9.47
C TRP A 57 21.66 -10.51 8.54
N TYR A 58 22.35 -11.53 8.04
CA TYR A 58 23.40 -11.34 7.04
C TYR A 58 22.80 -10.93 5.68
N TRP A 59 23.44 -9.97 5.03
CA TRP A 59 23.03 -9.37 3.77
C TRP A 59 24.19 -9.41 2.76
N GLY A 60 24.11 -10.36 1.82
CA GLY A 60 25.10 -10.56 0.75
C GLY A 60 24.79 -9.86 -0.58
N HIS A 61 23.62 -9.22 -0.72
CA HIS A 61 23.10 -8.71 -2.00
C HIS A 61 23.61 -7.31 -2.39
N GLY A 62 24.48 -6.71 -1.58
CA GLY A 62 25.03 -5.37 -1.83
C GLY A 62 24.05 -4.22 -1.55
N SER A 63 24.56 -2.99 -1.63
CA SER A 63 23.87 -1.77 -1.17
C SER A 63 22.71 -1.35 -2.07
N ALA A 64 22.79 -1.64 -3.37
CA ALA A 64 21.76 -1.33 -4.35
C ALA A 64 20.47 -2.09 -4.05
N ILE A 65 20.57 -3.42 -3.85
CA ILE A 65 19.40 -4.26 -3.53
C ILE A 65 18.86 -3.91 -2.14
N CYS A 66 19.71 -3.59 -1.16
CA CYS A 66 19.27 -3.14 0.16
C CYS A 66 18.46 -1.83 0.08
N SER A 67 18.93 -0.87 -0.71
CA SER A 67 18.21 0.38 -0.97
C SER A 67 16.88 0.13 -1.69
N LEU A 68 16.86 -0.79 -2.66
CA LEU A 68 15.64 -1.15 -3.37
C LEU A 68 14.61 -1.83 -2.45
N TRP A 69 15.04 -2.76 -1.60
CA TRP A 69 14.19 -3.42 -0.60
C TRP A 69 13.57 -2.43 0.38
N THR A 70 14.39 -1.59 1.01
CA THR A 70 13.90 -0.57 1.95
C THR A 70 12.95 0.44 1.29
N THR A 71 13.26 0.89 0.07
CA THR A 71 12.42 1.82 -0.69
C THR A 71 11.11 1.16 -1.13
N ALA A 72 11.15 -0.08 -1.60
CA ALA A 72 9.95 -0.82 -2.00
C ALA A 72 8.99 -0.99 -0.82
N TYR A 73 9.50 -1.30 0.38
CA TYR A 73 8.69 -1.37 1.59
C TYR A 73 7.98 -0.04 1.87
N LEU A 74 8.68 1.09 1.74
CA LEU A 74 8.14 2.45 1.91
C LEU A 74 7.12 2.84 0.82
N ILE A 75 7.07 2.15 -0.32
CA ILE A 75 6.06 2.37 -1.36
C ILE A 75 4.85 1.47 -1.14
N MET A 76 5.07 0.17 -0.98
CA MET A 76 4.00 -0.83 -1.04
C MET A 76 3.10 -0.77 0.20
N VAL A 77 3.67 -0.58 1.39
CA VAL A 77 2.89 -0.57 2.64
C VAL A 77 1.94 0.64 2.71
N PRO A 78 2.40 1.90 2.48
CA PRO A 78 1.47 3.04 2.42
C PRO A 78 0.43 2.91 1.31
N THR A 79 0.81 2.38 0.14
CA THR A 79 -0.12 2.17 -0.98
C THR A 79 -1.24 1.20 -0.60
N SER A 80 -0.92 0.10 0.08
CA SER A 80 -1.90 -0.89 0.57
C SER A 80 -2.87 -0.24 1.57
N ILE A 81 -2.35 0.46 2.58
CA ILE A 81 -3.18 1.10 3.63
C ILE A 81 -4.08 2.19 3.04
N LEU A 82 -3.56 3.03 2.16
CA LEU A 82 -4.34 4.10 1.55
C LEU A 82 -5.37 3.56 0.55
N SER A 83 -5.06 2.46 -0.15
CA SER A 83 -6.03 1.76 -1.00
C SER A 83 -7.16 1.16 -0.14
N LEU A 84 -6.85 0.57 1.01
CA LEU A 84 -7.85 0.12 1.99
C LEU A 84 -8.73 1.26 2.49
N LEU A 85 -8.14 2.41 2.84
CA LEU A 85 -8.89 3.61 3.23
C LEU A 85 -9.85 4.06 2.13
N ALA A 86 -9.40 4.06 0.87
CA ALA A 86 -10.23 4.41 -0.27
C ALA A 86 -11.40 3.44 -0.45
N VAL A 87 -11.17 2.12 -0.28
CA VAL A 87 -12.23 1.10 -0.26
C VAL A 87 -13.24 1.38 0.85
N SER A 88 -12.78 1.64 2.07
CA SER A 88 -13.66 1.94 3.21
C SER A 88 -14.51 3.19 2.99
N TYR A 89 -13.91 4.24 2.42
CA TYR A 89 -14.62 5.47 2.11
C TYR A 89 -15.65 5.29 0.98
N ASP A 90 -15.31 4.58 -0.09
CA ASP A 90 -16.24 4.24 -1.16
C ASP A 90 -17.45 3.45 -0.63
N ARG A 91 -17.20 2.45 0.22
CA ARG A 91 -18.26 1.69 0.88
C ARG A 91 -19.14 2.55 1.77
N TYR A 92 -18.55 3.43 2.57
CA TYR A 92 -19.29 4.36 3.42
C TYR A 92 -20.24 5.23 2.61
N LYS A 93 -19.74 5.82 1.52
CA LYS A 93 -20.56 6.65 0.63
C LYS A 93 -21.70 5.85 -0.02
N ALA A 94 -21.42 4.63 -0.48
CA ALA A 94 -22.44 3.77 -1.06
C ALA A 94 -23.56 3.38 -0.07
N ILE A 95 -23.25 3.29 1.23
CA ILE A 95 -24.22 2.98 2.29
C ILE A 95 -25.01 4.23 2.71
N CYS A 96 -24.34 5.37 2.87
CA CYS A 96 -25.00 6.62 3.26
C CYS A 96 -25.89 7.22 2.17
N ASP A 97 -25.55 7.03 0.90
CA ASP A 97 -26.33 7.54 -0.23
C ASP A 97 -26.64 6.39 -1.21
N PRO A 98 -27.60 5.51 -0.89
CA PRO A 98 -27.94 4.37 -1.74
C PRO A 98 -28.53 4.81 -3.10
N LEU A 99 -29.04 6.05 -3.18
CA LEU A 99 -29.61 6.61 -4.41
C LEU A 99 -28.53 7.12 -5.38
N ASP A 100 -27.29 7.37 -4.94
CA ASP A 100 -26.17 7.76 -5.81
C ASP A 100 -25.93 6.76 -6.95
N LYS A 101 -26.25 5.46 -6.73
CA LYS A 101 -26.15 4.44 -7.77
C LYS A 101 -27.10 4.68 -8.95
N PHE A 102 -28.24 5.31 -8.71
CA PHE A 102 -29.27 5.59 -9.72
C PHE A 102 -29.17 7.00 -10.31
N ARG A 103 -28.24 7.81 -9.81
CA ARG A 103 -28.02 9.17 -10.29
C ARG A 103 -27.27 9.16 -11.62
N GLU A 104 -27.68 10.01 -12.54
CA GLU A 104 -27.05 10.19 -13.84
C GLU A 104 -25.55 10.56 -13.72
N THR A 105 -25.20 11.30 -12.65
CA THR A 105 -23.82 11.60 -12.27
C THR A 105 -23.46 10.92 -10.95
N ARG A 106 -22.96 9.68 -11.02
CA ARG A 106 -22.46 8.93 -9.85
C ARG A 106 -21.29 9.65 -9.19
N PHE A 107 -21.25 9.66 -7.86
CA PHE A 107 -20.16 10.26 -7.09
C PHE A 107 -18.80 9.63 -7.43
N MET A 108 -18.70 8.29 -7.42
CA MET A 108 -17.48 7.56 -7.75
C MET A 108 -17.56 6.98 -9.17
N THR A 109 -16.82 7.58 -10.11
CA THR A 109 -16.69 7.10 -11.49
C THR A 109 -15.39 6.34 -11.70
N ARG A 110 -15.31 5.49 -12.74
CA ARG A 110 -14.08 4.76 -13.10
C ARG A 110 -12.88 5.69 -13.30
N LYS A 111 -13.09 6.84 -13.96
CA LYS A 111 -12.05 7.85 -14.18
C LYS A 111 -11.55 8.45 -12.87
N ARG A 112 -12.46 8.76 -11.93
CA ARG A 112 -12.10 9.26 -10.59
C ARG A 112 -11.34 8.21 -9.78
N ALA A 113 -11.80 6.96 -9.79
CA ALA A 113 -11.12 5.88 -9.07
C ALA A 113 -9.71 5.62 -9.62
N ALA A 114 -9.55 5.57 -10.95
CA ALA A 114 -8.24 5.46 -11.59
C ALA A 114 -7.32 6.63 -11.23
N LEU A 115 -7.83 7.87 -11.25
CA LEU A 115 -7.08 9.06 -10.85
C LEU A 115 -6.64 8.98 -9.38
N ILE A 116 -7.54 8.60 -8.47
CA ILE A 116 -7.21 8.45 -7.04
C ILE A 116 -6.12 7.39 -6.87
N VAL A 117 -6.24 6.22 -7.51
CA VAL A 117 -5.20 5.18 -7.47
C VAL A 117 -3.87 5.73 -7.98
N SER A 118 -3.85 6.42 -9.12
CA SER A 118 -2.62 7.05 -9.63
C SER A 118 -2.01 8.06 -8.65
N CYS A 119 -2.82 8.92 -8.04
CA CYS A 119 -2.37 9.87 -7.02
C CYS A 119 -1.79 9.16 -5.79
N LEU A 120 -2.41 8.08 -5.34
CA LEU A 120 -1.92 7.27 -4.21
C LEU A 120 -0.54 6.67 -4.50
N TRP A 121 -0.35 6.07 -5.67
CA TRP A 121 0.94 5.52 -6.08
C TRP A 121 2.03 6.60 -6.20
N ILE A 122 1.70 7.75 -6.82
CA ILE A 122 2.64 8.88 -6.92
C ILE A 122 3.00 9.39 -5.53
N TYR A 123 2.02 9.57 -4.65
CA TYR A 123 2.23 9.99 -3.28
C TYR A 123 3.20 9.03 -2.55
N SER A 124 2.93 7.72 -2.58
CA SER A 124 3.79 6.71 -1.94
C SER A 124 5.21 6.71 -2.52
N PHE A 125 5.34 6.85 -3.84
CA PHE A 125 6.64 6.92 -4.50
C PHE A 125 7.45 8.14 -4.07
N VAL A 126 6.82 9.32 -4.07
CA VAL A 126 7.47 10.57 -3.61
C VAL A 126 7.88 10.44 -2.14
N PHE A 127 7.02 9.90 -1.29
CA PHE A 127 7.32 9.72 0.14
C PHE A 127 8.47 8.75 0.39
N ALA A 128 8.58 7.69 -0.41
CA ALA A 128 9.64 6.70 -0.34
C ALA A 128 11.00 7.21 -0.86
N LEU A 129 11.01 8.27 -1.68
CA LEU A 129 12.24 8.92 -2.13
C LEU A 129 12.80 9.93 -1.12
N LEU A 130 12.01 10.41 -0.15
CA LEU A 130 12.50 11.38 0.84
C LEU A 130 13.76 10.92 1.60
N PRO A 131 13.88 9.64 2.04
CA PRO A 131 15.13 9.13 2.61
C PRO A 131 16.33 9.24 1.65
N THR A 132 16.15 8.97 0.36
CA THR A 132 17.25 9.07 -0.61
C THR A 132 17.66 10.52 -0.89
N MET A 133 16.78 11.48 -0.62
CA MET A 133 17.02 12.93 -0.77
C MET A 133 17.61 13.61 0.48
N GLY A 134 18.00 12.85 1.51
CA GLY A 134 18.73 13.40 2.66
C GLY A 134 18.11 13.10 4.03
N TRP A 135 17.00 12.36 4.11
CA TRP A 135 16.40 11.94 5.39
C TRP A 135 16.93 10.58 5.87
N ARG A 136 18.18 10.28 5.53
CA ARG A 136 18.93 9.12 6.02
C ARG A 136 19.84 9.53 7.18
N LEU A 137 19.89 8.70 8.23
CA LEU A 137 20.75 8.97 9.39
C LEU A 137 22.25 8.75 9.05
N ARG A 138 22.55 7.82 8.15
CA ARG A 138 23.89 7.64 7.56
C ARG A 138 23.79 7.40 6.05
N SER A 139 24.85 7.67 5.31
CA SER A 139 24.90 7.40 3.86
C SER A 139 24.84 5.89 3.56
N ASP A 140 25.41 5.08 4.45
CA ASP A 140 25.51 3.63 4.27
C ASP A 140 24.21 2.91 4.68
N VAL A 141 23.68 2.10 3.77
CA VAL A 141 22.50 1.24 4.02
C VAL A 141 22.88 -0.14 4.56
N ILE A 142 24.16 -0.48 4.52
CA ILE A 142 24.70 -1.73 5.05
C ILE A 142 25.59 -1.41 6.24
N ASN A 143 25.32 -2.05 7.37
CA ASN A 143 26.15 -1.96 8.57
C ASN A 143 26.50 -3.38 9.05
N LYS A 144 27.78 -3.70 9.19
CA LYS A 144 28.26 -5.04 9.59
C LYS A 144 27.62 -6.20 8.77
N ASN A 145 27.53 -6.03 7.45
CA ASN A 145 26.84 -6.95 6.54
C ASN A 145 25.36 -7.16 6.85
N GLN A 146 24.68 -6.20 7.47
CA GLN A 146 23.23 -6.21 7.68
C GLN A 146 22.61 -5.05 6.90
N CYS A 147 21.51 -5.31 6.20
CA CYS A 147 20.75 -4.24 5.55
C CYS A 147 19.86 -3.56 6.60
N ILE A 148 20.06 -2.26 6.80
CA ILE A 148 19.38 -1.49 7.83
C ILE A 148 18.44 -0.45 7.24
N PHE A 149 17.25 -0.30 7.84
CA PHE A 149 16.38 0.84 7.60
C PHE A 149 17.00 2.09 8.24
N ASN A 150 17.78 2.81 7.45
CA ASN A 150 18.63 3.91 7.93
C ASN A 150 17.95 5.28 7.78
N THR A 151 16.74 5.42 8.30
CA THR A 151 15.96 6.68 8.26
C THR A 151 16.11 7.47 9.56
N THR A 152 15.93 8.80 9.50
CA THR A 152 15.94 9.60 10.73
C THR A 152 14.70 9.33 11.59
N VAL A 153 14.76 9.72 12.87
CA VAL A 153 13.63 9.58 13.80
C VAL A 153 12.45 10.44 13.33
N GLU A 154 12.73 11.65 12.84
CA GLU A 154 11.72 12.57 12.32
C GLU A 154 11.00 11.97 11.11
N TYR A 155 11.74 11.37 10.17
CA TYR A 155 11.15 10.65 9.04
C TYR A 155 10.24 9.53 9.52
N SER A 156 10.76 8.72 10.44
CA SER A 156 10.09 7.49 10.87
C SER A 156 8.79 7.81 11.60
N LEU A 157 8.78 8.85 12.44
CA LEU A 157 7.58 9.36 13.10
C LEU A 157 6.57 9.93 12.10
N LEU A 158 7.03 10.77 11.18
CA LEU A 158 6.17 11.40 10.17
C LEU A 158 5.55 10.35 9.24
N ASN A 159 6.33 9.37 8.78
CA ASN A 159 5.86 8.25 7.98
C ASN A 159 4.85 7.40 8.74
N SER A 160 5.13 7.02 9.99
CA SER A 160 4.22 6.20 10.80
C SER A 160 2.90 6.94 11.07
N THR A 161 2.96 8.23 11.39
CA THR A 161 1.76 9.03 11.63
C THR A 161 0.91 9.17 10.39
N LEU A 162 1.49 9.60 9.27
CA LEU A 162 0.73 9.92 8.06
C LEU A 162 0.29 8.70 7.26
N ASN A 163 1.10 7.64 7.23
CA ASN A 163 0.84 6.47 6.39
C ASN A 163 0.23 5.29 7.15
N PHE A 164 0.23 5.30 8.49
CA PHE A 164 -0.37 4.25 9.30
C PHE A 164 -1.43 4.78 10.27
N TYR A 165 -1.06 5.63 11.23
CA TYR A 165 -1.97 6.02 12.32
C TYR A 165 -3.16 6.88 11.86
N VAL A 166 -2.93 7.89 11.03
CA VAL A 166 -4.00 8.76 10.52
C VAL A 166 -4.97 7.96 9.63
N PRO A 167 -4.52 7.19 8.62
CA PRO A 167 -5.41 6.35 7.83
C PRO A 167 -6.21 5.35 8.68
N LEU A 168 -5.56 4.71 9.66
CA LEU A 168 -6.20 3.77 10.57
C LEU A 168 -7.30 4.45 11.41
N PHE A 169 -7.02 5.62 11.97
CA PHE A 169 -8.01 6.37 12.74
C PHE A 169 -9.23 6.72 11.88
N ILE A 170 -9.00 7.22 10.66
CA ILE A 170 -10.08 7.55 9.71
C ILE A 170 -10.88 6.29 9.37
N MET A 171 -10.21 5.16 9.09
CA MET A 171 -10.86 3.87 8.86
C MET A 171 -11.76 3.47 10.02
N CYS A 172 -11.28 3.55 11.26
CA CYS A 172 -12.05 3.22 12.45
C CYS A 172 -13.30 4.11 12.59
N VAL A 173 -13.18 5.42 12.37
CA VAL A 173 -14.31 6.35 12.40
C VAL A 173 -15.33 6.00 11.31
N ILE A 174 -14.87 5.73 10.09
CA ILE A 174 -15.73 5.32 8.98
C ILE A 174 -16.49 4.04 9.33
N TYR A 175 -15.80 2.99 9.78
CA TYR A 175 -16.45 1.72 10.13
C TYR A 175 -17.42 1.85 11.30
N PHE A 176 -17.10 2.67 12.30
CA PHE A 176 -18.02 2.97 13.40
C PHE A 176 -19.29 3.68 12.90
N ARG A 177 -19.16 4.62 11.97
CA ARG A 177 -20.31 5.28 11.33
C ARG A 177 -21.15 4.29 10.52
N ILE A 178 -20.51 3.40 9.76
CA ILE A 178 -21.21 2.34 9.01
C ILE A 178 -22.03 1.46 9.96
N TYR A 179 -21.45 1.03 11.08
CA TYR A 179 -22.15 0.16 12.03
C TYR A 179 -23.35 0.81 12.72
N LYS A 180 -23.38 2.15 12.79
CA LYS A 180 -24.49 2.91 13.38
C LYS A 180 -25.67 3.16 12.42
N ILE A 181 -25.47 2.96 11.11
CA ILE A 181 -26.51 3.10 10.08
C ILE A 181 -27.28 1.78 10.01
#